data_AF-A0A1D2N4W7-F1
#
_entry.id   AF-A0A1D2N4W7-F1
#
_cell.length_a   1.000
_cell.length_b   1.000
_cell.length_c   1.000
_cell.angle_alpha   90.00
_cell.angle_beta   90.00
_cell.angle_gamma   90.00
#
_symmetry.space_group_name_H-M   'P 1'
#
loop_
_entity.id
_entity.type
_entity.pdbx_description
1 polymer ?
#
loop_
_entity_poly.entity_id
_entity_poly.type
_entity_poly.pdbx_seq_one_letter_code
_entity_poly.pdbx_strand_id
1 'polypeptide(L)'
;MVRNFEFEIAGENGEMRIKAVITGFYVTMTPKGRIVGQPQSDINGTVWIETRVSSSSAYMSFLSRDYAHLGWYFAIKKSGKPKAGHKTNHPYPQKSISFLTYIVSEEFY
;
A
#
# COMPACT_ATOMS: atom_id res chain seq x y z
N MET A 1 -11.86 -4.67 -18.35
CA MET A 1 -12.11 -3.92 -17.10
C MET A 1 -10.77 -3.59 -16.48
N VAL A 2 -10.36 -2.32 -16.54
CA VAL A 2 -9.14 -1.86 -15.89
C VAL A 2 -9.43 -1.72 -14.39
N ARG A 3 -8.54 -2.20 -13.52
CA ARG A 3 -8.70 -2.13 -12.06
C ARG A 3 -7.71 -1.10 -11.52
N ASN A 4 -8.18 0.13 -11.39
CA ASN A 4 -7.36 1.27 -10.98
C ASN A 4 -7.40 1.49 -9.47
N PHE A 5 -6.35 2.14 -8.97
CA PHE A 5 -6.29 2.68 -7.61
C PHE A 5 -6.08 4.19 -7.69
N GLU A 6 -6.75 4.92 -6.82
CA GLU A 6 -6.52 6.34 -6.55
C GLU A 6 -5.66 6.48 -5.29
N PHE A 7 -4.74 7.44 -5.32
CA PHE A 7 -3.92 7.81 -4.18
C PHE A 7 -4.42 9.15 -3.63
N GLU A 8 -4.91 9.14 -2.39
CA GLU A 8 -5.41 10.33 -1.71
C GLU A 8 -4.39 10.78 -0.65
N ILE A 9 -4.04 12.07 -0.62
CA ILE A 9 -3.13 12.62 0.40
C ILE A 9 -3.81 12.49 1.78
N ALA A 10 -3.10 11.90 2.74
CA ALA A 10 -3.62 11.63 4.07
C ALA A 10 -3.00 12.48 5.18
N GLY A 11 -1.83 13.06 4.91
CA GLY A 11 -1.05 13.85 5.86
C GLY A 11 0.22 14.38 5.19
N GLU A 12 1.24 14.62 6.01
CA GLU A 12 2.56 15.10 5.55
C GLU A 12 3.50 13.92 5.23
N ASN A 13 4.70 14.21 4.70
CA ASN A 13 5.81 13.24 4.58
C ASN A 13 5.48 11.95 3.80
N GLY A 14 4.68 12.05 2.75
CA GLY A 14 4.33 10.89 1.92
C GLY A 14 3.23 10.00 2.50
N GLU A 15 2.49 10.48 3.52
CA GLU A 15 1.29 9.81 4.01
C GLU A 15 0.14 9.89 3.01
N MET A 16 -0.39 8.73 2.63
CA MET A 16 -1.46 8.59 1.66
C MET A 16 -2.42 7.44 2.00
N ARG A 17 -3.61 7.51 1.41
CA ARG A 17 -4.57 6.42 1.35
C ARG A 17 -4.60 5.85 -0.06
N ILE A 18 -4.79 4.54 -0.16
CA ILE A 18 -4.89 3.84 -1.45
C ILE A 18 -6.32 3.33 -1.58
N LYS A 19 -7.06 3.83 -2.57
CA LYS A 19 -8.49 3.54 -2.76
C LYS A 19 -8.71 2.80 -4.07
N ALA A 20 -9.41 1.67 -4.03
CA ALA A 20 -9.77 0.93 -5.22
C ALA A 20 -10.97 1.61 -5.91
N VAL A 21 -10.77 2.15 -7.12
CA VAL A 21 -11.78 2.93 -7.87
C VAL A 21 -13.08 2.15 -8.03
N ILE A 22 -12.98 0.87 -8.43
CA ILE A 22 -14.13 0.00 -8.70
C ILE A 22 -15.06 -0.23 -7.49
N THR A 23 -14.52 -0.19 -6.27
CA THR A 23 -15.30 -0.48 -5.04
C THR A 23 -15.46 0.73 -4.13
N GLY A 24 -14.66 1.76 -4.33
CA GLY A 24 -14.49 2.86 -3.38
C GLY A 24 -13.77 2.47 -2.07
N PHE A 25 -13.33 1.22 -1.91
CA PHE A 25 -12.74 0.76 -0.66
C PHE A 25 -11.26 1.12 -0.54
N TYR A 26 -10.86 1.42 0.68
CA TYR A 26 -9.49 1.71 1.09
C TYR A 26 -8.71 0.43 1.41
N VAL A 27 -7.51 0.31 0.84
CA VAL A 27 -6.56 -0.74 1.20
C VAL A 27 -6.12 -0.52 2.64
N THR A 28 -6.45 -1.48 3.49
CA THR A 28 -6.32 -1.36 4.95
C THR A 28 -5.55 -2.53 5.52
N MET A 29 -4.59 -2.28 6.40
CA MET A 29 -3.96 -3.31 7.21
C MET A 29 -4.64 -3.47 8.57
N THR A 30 -5.03 -4.69 8.87
CA THR A 30 -5.58 -5.05 10.19
C THR A 30 -4.48 -5.23 11.24
N PRO A 31 -4.81 -5.24 12.55
CA PRO A 31 -3.85 -5.52 13.63
C PRO A 31 -3.15 -6.89 13.54
N LYS A 32 -3.74 -7.85 12.80
CA LYS A 32 -3.13 -9.18 12.55
C LYS A 32 -2.23 -9.17 11.31
N GLY A 33 -2.01 -8.01 10.70
CA GLY A 33 -1.23 -7.82 9.48
C GLY A 33 -1.95 -8.27 8.21
N ARG A 34 -3.25 -8.62 8.25
CA ARG A 34 -4.01 -8.95 7.02
C ARG A 34 -4.33 -7.69 6.24
N ILE A 35 -4.26 -7.76 4.92
CA ILE A 35 -4.72 -6.70 4.02
C ILE A 35 -6.17 -6.97 3.62
N VAL A 36 -7.02 -5.97 3.81
CA VAL A 36 -8.46 -5.99 3.50
C VAL A 36 -8.87 -4.68 2.83
N GLY A 37 -10.03 -4.65 2.19
CA GLY A 37 -10.68 -3.40 1.78
C GLY A 37 -11.65 -2.92 2.87
N GLN A 38 -11.66 -1.62 3.16
CA GLN A 38 -12.63 -1.00 4.07
C GLN A 38 -13.34 0.18 3.38
N PRO A 39 -14.65 0.39 3.58
CA PRO A 39 -15.36 1.48 2.94
C PRO A 39 -15.03 2.86 3.55
N GLN A 40 -14.67 2.93 4.83
CA GLN A 40 -14.39 4.18 5.52
C GLN A 40 -12.89 4.52 5.49
N SER A 41 -12.57 5.79 5.28
CA SER A 41 -11.20 6.31 5.14
C SER A 41 -10.51 6.60 6.48
N ASP A 42 -11.25 6.67 7.57
CA ASP A 42 -10.78 7.03 8.92
C ASP A 42 -10.45 5.82 9.80
N ILE A 43 -10.48 4.61 9.22
CA ILE A 43 -10.16 3.36 9.93
C ILE A 43 -8.64 3.21 10.09
N ASN A 44 -8.21 2.72 11.25
CA ASN A 44 -6.82 2.37 11.48
C ASN A 44 -6.28 1.39 10.42
N GLY A 45 -5.06 1.65 9.96
CA GLY A 45 -4.35 0.89 8.96
C GLY A 45 -4.67 1.28 7.52
N THR A 46 -5.47 2.32 7.29
CA THR A 46 -5.76 2.89 5.96
C THR A 46 -4.66 3.80 5.43
N VAL A 47 -3.82 4.34 6.33
CA VAL A 47 -2.75 5.27 5.97
C VAL A 47 -1.43 4.54 5.77
N TRP A 48 -0.80 4.87 4.64
CA TRP A 48 0.46 4.32 4.17
C TRP A 48 1.48 5.44 4.00
N ILE A 49 2.72 5.19 4.41
CA ILE A 49 3.87 6.06 4.20
C ILE A 49 4.58 5.55 2.95
N GLU A 50 4.55 6.33 1.87
CA GLU A 50 5.28 6.02 0.64
C GLU A 50 6.77 6.34 0.80
N THR A 51 7.63 5.41 0.40
CA THR A 51 9.09 5.63 0.40
C THR A 51 9.75 4.84 -0.73
N ARG A 52 10.77 5.42 -1.37
CA ARG A 52 11.59 4.72 -2.36
C ARG A 52 12.29 3.52 -1.73
N VAL A 53 12.23 2.37 -2.42
CA VAL A 53 12.86 1.13 -1.95
C VAL A 53 14.40 1.27 -1.86
N SER A 54 14.99 2.04 -2.76
CA SER A 54 16.41 2.44 -2.69
C SER A 54 16.60 3.78 -3.38
N SER A 55 17.74 4.45 -3.14
CA SER A 55 18.07 5.75 -3.74
C SER A 55 18.12 5.73 -5.27
N SER A 56 18.40 4.57 -5.87
CA SER A 56 18.52 4.36 -7.32
C SER A 56 17.30 3.66 -7.95
N SER A 57 16.27 3.33 -7.18
CA SER A 57 15.11 2.58 -7.66
C SER A 57 13.90 3.48 -7.90
N ALA A 58 13.23 3.25 -9.04
CA ALA A 58 11.91 3.83 -9.31
C ALA A 58 10.77 3.15 -8.52
N TYR A 59 11.06 2.02 -7.84
CA TYR A 59 10.07 1.31 -7.06
C TYR A 59 9.85 1.97 -5.71
N MET A 60 8.58 2.10 -5.35
CA MET A 60 8.11 2.56 -4.05
C MET A 60 7.75 1.38 -3.16
N SER A 61 7.73 1.65 -1.86
CA SER A 61 7.17 0.78 -0.82
C SER A 61 6.16 1.58 -0.01
N PHE A 62 5.20 0.88 0.58
CA PHE A 62 4.13 1.49 1.37
C PHE A 62 4.16 0.87 2.76
N LEU A 63 4.72 1.58 3.74
CA LEU A 63 4.74 1.18 5.14
C LEU A 63 3.41 1.58 5.79
N SER A 64 2.75 0.70 6.54
CA SER A 64 1.56 1.17 7.26
C SER A 64 1.96 2.07 8.42
N ARG A 65 1.33 3.24 8.51
CA ARG A 65 1.60 4.22 9.56
C ARG A 65 1.39 3.63 10.96
N ASP A 66 0.24 2.99 11.17
CA ASP A 66 -0.17 2.48 12.49
C ASP A 66 0.69 1.29 12.94
N TYR A 67 1.31 0.57 12.01
CA TYR A 67 2.18 -0.59 12.27
C TYR A 67 3.62 -0.35 11.84
N ALA A 68 4.03 0.92 11.72
CA ALA A 68 5.37 1.30 11.26
C ALA A 68 6.46 0.77 12.21
N HIS A 69 6.19 0.80 13.52
CA HIS A 69 7.07 0.26 14.56
C HIS A 69 7.32 -1.25 14.45
N LEU A 70 6.49 -1.99 13.70
CA LEU A 70 6.65 -3.42 13.42
C LEU A 70 7.31 -3.68 12.06
N GLY A 71 7.57 -2.64 11.26
CA GLY A 71 8.11 -2.77 9.90
C GLY A 71 7.16 -3.47 8.93
N TRP A 72 5.86 -3.22 9.06
CA TRP A 72 4.83 -3.89 8.25
C TRP A 72 4.48 -3.11 6.99
N TYR A 73 4.81 -3.69 5.84
CA TYR A 73 4.58 -3.10 4.53
C TYR A 73 3.36 -3.71 3.84
N PHE A 74 2.73 -2.94 2.96
CA PHE A 74 1.87 -3.51 1.93
C PHE A 74 2.69 -4.44 1.04
N ALA A 75 2.19 -5.64 0.80
CA ALA A 75 2.96 -6.65 0.09
C ALA A 75 2.07 -7.65 -0.65
N ILE A 76 2.57 -8.12 -1.80
CA ILE A 76 1.91 -9.13 -2.63
C ILE A 76 2.85 -10.34 -2.78
N LYS A 77 2.32 -11.55 -2.54
CA LYS A 77 3.08 -12.79 -2.75
C LYS A 77 3.26 -13.05 -4.26
N LYS A 78 4.23 -13.88 -4.62
CA LYS A 78 4.35 -14.39 -6.01
C LYS A 78 3.06 -15.00 -6.56
N SER A 79 2.21 -15.54 -5.68
CA SER A 79 0.90 -16.09 -6.04
C SER A 79 -0.19 -15.03 -6.30
N GLY A 80 0.13 -13.73 -6.31
CA GLY A 80 -0.82 -12.62 -6.45
C GLY A 80 -1.68 -12.33 -5.21
N LYS A 81 -1.68 -13.21 -4.22
CA LYS A 81 -2.42 -13.01 -2.95
C LYS A 81 -1.72 -11.99 -2.06
N PRO A 82 -2.45 -11.22 -1.23
CA PRO A 82 -1.85 -10.35 -0.24
C PRO A 82 -0.92 -11.13 0.70
N LYS A 83 0.22 -10.52 1.00
CA LYS A 83 1.15 -11.00 2.03
C LYS A 83 0.85 -10.25 3.32
N ALA A 84 0.76 -10.99 4.43
CA ALA A 84 0.50 -10.36 5.71
C ALA A 84 1.71 -9.55 6.20
N GLY A 85 1.45 -8.42 6.86
CA GLY A 85 2.47 -7.50 7.38
C GLY A 85 3.50 -8.19 8.27
N HIS A 86 3.09 -9.05 9.21
CA HIS A 86 4.01 -9.82 10.05
C HIS A 86 4.92 -10.81 9.28
N LYS A 87 4.73 -10.96 7.96
CA LYS A 87 5.60 -11.77 7.08
C LYS A 87 6.48 -10.91 6.18
N THR A 88 6.33 -9.59 6.17
CA THR A 88 7.28 -8.70 5.52
C THR A 88 8.55 -8.65 6.36
N ASN A 89 9.72 -8.62 5.71
CA ASN A 89 10.98 -8.48 6.43
C ASN A 89 11.37 -7.01 6.43
N HIS A 90 11.75 -6.52 7.59
CA HIS A 90 12.43 -5.25 7.80
C HIS A 90 13.70 -5.55 8.63
N PRO A 91 14.87 -4.92 8.35
CA PRO A 91 15.11 -3.88 7.34
C PRO A 91 15.46 -4.42 5.94
N TYR A 92 15.54 -5.74 5.75
CA TYR A 92 15.97 -6.31 4.48
C TYR A 92 14.88 -6.26 3.41
N PRO A 93 15.10 -5.56 2.28
CA PRO A 93 14.07 -5.38 1.27
C PRO A 93 13.71 -6.69 0.57
N GLN A 94 12.41 -6.91 0.40
CA GLN A 94 11.85 -8.04 -0.34
C GLN A 94 11.17 -7.54 -1.60
N LYS A 95 11.30 -8.26 -2.73
CA LYS A 95 10.59 -7.87 -3.97
C LYS A 95 9.06 -7.77 -3.79
N SER A 96 8.49 -8.47 -2.80
CA SER A 96 7.05 -8.43 -2.52
C SER A 96 6.52 -7.08 -2.02
N ILE A 97 7.40 -6.17 -1.56
CA ILE A 97 7.04 -4.83 -1.06
C ILE A 97 7.35 -3.73 -2.08
N SER A 98 7.82 -4.08 -3.27
CA SER A 98 8.26 -3.12 -4.29
C SER A 98 7.16 -2.96 -5.33
N PHE A 99 6.68 -1.73 -5.49
CA PHE A 99 5.61 -1.37 -6.42
C PHE A 99 6.09 -0.28 -7.36
N LEU A 100 5.67 -0.36 -8.62
CA LEU A 100 5.89 0.71 -9.59
C LEU A 100 4.54 1.35 -9.87
N THR A 101 4.48 2.67 -9.67
CA THR A 101 3.28 3.47 -9.86
C THR A 101 3.29 4.09 -11.26
N TYR A 102 2.16 4.03 -11.95
CA TYR A 102 1.99 4.63 -13.27
C TYR A 102 0.79 5.55 -13.24
N ILE A 103 0.89 6.67 -13.94
CA ILE A 103 -0.25 7.53 -14.24
C ILE A 103 -1.08 6.82 -15.30
N VAL A 104 -2.38 6.70 -15.05
CA VAL A 104 -3.34 6.13 -16.00
C VAL A 104 -3.98 7.29 -16.76
N SER A 105 -4.05 7.20 -18.09
CA SER A 105 -4.73 8.21 -18.91
C SER A 105 -6.24 8.18 -18.68
N GLU A 106 -6.89 9.33 -18.87
CA GLU A 106 -8.33 9.51 -18.66
C GLU A 106 -9.18 8.56 -19.53
N GLU A 107 -8.64 8.08 -20.67
CA GLU A 107 -9.30 7.13 -21.58
C GLU A 107 -9.64 5.76 -20.95
N PHE A 108 -9.18 5.49 -19.72
CA PHE A 108 -9.40 4.24 -18.99
C PHE A 108 -10.20 4.40 -17.69
N TYR A 109 -10.81 5.57 -17.46
CA TYR A 109 -11.85 5.78 -16.45
C TYR A 109 -13.24 5.58 -17.08
#